data_AF-A0A317DTL6-F1
#
_entry.id   AF-A0A317DTL6-F1
#
_cell.length_a   1.000
_cell.length_b   1.000
_cell.length_c   1.000
_cell.angle_alpha   90.00
_cell.angle_beta   90.00
_cell.angle_gamma   90.00
#
_symmetry.space_group_name_H-M   'P 1'
#
loop_
_entity.id
_entity.type
_entity.pdbx_description
1 polymer ?
#
loop_
_entity_poly.entity_id
_entity_poly.type
_entity_poly.pdbx_seq_one_letter_code
_entity_poly.pdbx_strand_id
1 'polypeptide(L)'
;MHPAREPNPQSWQRRIMRLADVLRAVGDRLAIEHIDALAAAGAEPAEAVKALGISVSGGVTRWRAVVLFRNRWLELVRADPGLLAPHEAEIATRMAQAEACEPIPTYSMEAK
;
A
#
# COMPACT_ATOMS: atom_id res chain seq x y z
N MET A 1 0.38 -26.73 -30.57
CA MET A 1 0.47 -27.17 -29.16
C MET A 1 1.38 -26.16 -28.46
N HIS A 2 0.79 -25.12 -27.84
CA HIS A 2 1.59 -24.10 -27.15
C HIS A 2 2.13 -24.70 -25.84
N PRO A 3 3.44 -24.63 -25.54
CA PRO A 3 3.91 -24.98 -24.22
C PRO A 3 3.25 -24.03 -23.22
N ALA A 4 2.68 -24.60 -22.15
CA ALA A 4 2.25 -23.83 -21.01
C ALA A 4 3.48 -23.05 -20.51
N ARG A 5 3.48 -21.72 -20.68
CA ARG A 5 4.52 -20.85 -20.12
C ARG A 5 4.53 -21.10 -18.62
N GLU A 6 5.57 -21.77 -18.13
CA GLU A 6 5.81 -21.86 -16.70
C GLU A 6 5.87 -20.43 -16.13
N PRO A 7 5.18 -20.15 -15.02
CA PRO A 7 5.25 -18.83 -14.41
C PRO A 7 6.69 -18.53 -14.00
N ASN A 8 7.29 -17.52 -14.64
CA ASN A 8 8.64 -17.08 -14.32
C ASN A 8 8.69 -16.65 -12.83
N PRO A 9 9.51 -17.27 -11.97
CA PRO A 9 9.56 -16.93 -10.55
C PRO A 9 9.90 -15.44 -10.30
N GLN A 10 10.62 -14.79 -11.23
CA GLN A 10 10.91 -13.36 -11.17
C GLN A 10 9.68 -12.47 -11.45
N SER A 11 8.68 -12.93 -12.20
CA SER A 11 7.44 -12.16 -12.42
C SER A 11 6.54 -12.21 -11.20
N TRP A 12 6.48 -13.36 -10.53
CA TRP A 12 5.75 -13.52 -9.27
C TRP A 12 6.34 -12.65 -8.15
N GLN A 13 7.66 -12.67 -7.97
CA GLN A 13 8.34 -11.83 -6.98
C GLN A 13 8.10 -10.33 -7.24
N ARG A 14 8.21 -9.89 -8.50
CA ARG A 14 7.89 -8.49 -8.88
C ARG A 14 6.44 -8.13 -8.57
N ARG A 15 5.49 -9.02 -8.86
CA ARG A 15 4.07 -8.80 -8.58
C ARG A 15 3.79 -8.70 -7.07
N ILE A 16 4.44 -9.51 -6.24
CA ILE A 16 4.35 -9.40 -4.78
C ILE A 16 4.88 -8.05 -4.29
N MET A 17 6.05 -7.64 -4.76
CA MET A 17 6.64 -6.36 -4.35
C MET A 17 5.74 -5.18 -4.75
N ARG A 18 5.18 -5.19 -5.96
CA ARG A 18 4.20 -4.20 -6.41
C ARG A 18 2.95 -4.18 -5.54
N LEU A 19 2.42 -5.34 -5.21
CA LEU A 19 1.25 -5.42 -4.33
C LEU A 19 1.55 -4.83 -2.96
N ALA A 20 2.75 -5.08 -2.40
CA ALA A 20 3.15 -4.48 -1.13
C ALA A 20 3.23 -2.94 -1.22
N ASP A 21 3.76 -2.40 -2.32
CA ASP A 21 3.82 -0.95 -2.54
C ASP A 21 2.43 -0.32 -2.76
N VAL A 22 1.55 -1.01 -3.50
CA VAL A 22 0.15 -0.57 -3.68
C VAL A 22 -0.59 -0.54 -2.35
N LEU A 23 -0.47 -1.61 -1.55
CA LEU A 23 -1.08 -1.66 -0.22
C LEU A 23 -0.53 -0.56 0.71
N ARG A 24 0.78 -0.29 0.65
CA ARG A 24 1.39 0.83 1.39
C ARG A 24 0.78 2.16 0.97
N ALA A 25 0.63 2.41 -0.33
CA ALA A 25 0.11 3.67 -0.85
C ALA A 25 -1.38 3.87 -0.55
N VAL A 26 -2.19 2.80 -0.56
CA VAL A 26 -3.59 2.83 -0.10
C VAL A 26 -3.65 3.12 1.40
N GLY A 27 -2.82 2.43 2.20
CA GLY A 27 -2.74 2.67 3.63
C GLY A 27 -2.30 4.11 3.98
N ASP A 28 -1.36 4.69 3.22
CA ASP A 28 -0.93 6.09 3.40
C ASP A 28 -2.08 7.06 3.07
N ARG A 29 -2.85 6.82 2.00
CA ARG A 29 -4.04 7.63 1.67
C ARG A 29 -5.07 7.59 2.81
N LEU A 30 -5.43 6.39 3.27
CA LEU A 30 -6.38 6.20 4.37
C LEU A 30 -5.91 6.86 5.66
N ALA A 31 -4.62 6.73 5.96
CA ALA A 31 -4.01 7.40 7.10
C ALA A 31 -4.12 8.92 6.99
N ILE A 32 -3.80 9.50 5.84
CA ILE A 32 -3.90 10.94 5.59
C ILE A 32 -5.35 11.42 5.78
N GLU A 33 -6.31 10.76 5.15
CA GLU A 33 -7.73 11.12 5.25
C GLU A 33 -8.22 11.08 6.70
N HIS A 34 -7.84 10.04 7.45
CA HIS A 34 -8.24 9.89 8.84
C HIS A 34 -7.61 10.97 9.73
N ILE A 35 -6.31 11.21 9.59
CA ILE A 35 -5.60 12.24 10.37
C ILE A 35 -6.13 13.63 10.03
N ASP A 36 -6.43 13.92 8.76
CA ASP A 36 -6.96 15.22 8.35
C ASP A 36 -8.39 15.43 8.85
N ALA A 37 -9.23 14.40 8.85
CA ALA A 37 -10.57 14.47 9.43
C ALA A 37 -10.54 14.77 10.94
N LEU A 38 -9.60 14.15 11.66
CA LEU A 38 -9.40 14.41 13.08
C LEU A 38 -8.82 15.80 13.35
N ALA A 39 -7.86 16.25 12.54
CA ALA A 39 -7.31 17.60 12.64
C ALA A 39 -8.40 18.66 12.37
N ALA A 40 -9.30 18.42 11.41
CA ALA A 40 -10.45 19.30 11.16
C ALA A 40 -11.43 19.36 12.34
N ALA A 41 -11.51 18.31 13.15
CA ALA A 41 -12.26 18.28 14.40
C ALA A 41 -11.49 18.89 15.60
N GLY A 42 -10.28 19.43 15.37
CA GLY A 42 -9.43 20.04 16.40
C GLY A 42 -8.61 19.04 17.22
N ALA A 43 -8.50 17.78 16.79
CA ALA A 43 -7.69 16.80 17.48
C ALA A 43 -6.21 16.91 17.10
N GLU A 44 -5.35 16.81 18.11
CA GLU A 44 -3.91 16.73 17.91
C GLU A 44 -3.51 15.36 17.31
N PRO A 45 -2.43 15.26 16.52
CA PRO A 45 -2.00 14.00 15.92
C PRO A 45 -1.73 12.88 16.94
N ALA A 46 -1.36 13.22 18.18
CA ALA A 46 -1.17 12.25 19.25
C ALA A 46 -2.49 11.60 19.68
N GLU A 47 -3.59 12.35 19.73
CA GLU A 47 -4.93 11.82 20.05
C GLU A 47 -5.43 10.89 18.94
N ALA A 48 -5.18 11.25 17.69
CA ALA A 48 -5.49 10.40 16.55
C ALA A 48 -4.80 9.04 16.62
N VAL A 49 -3.54 9.00 17.07
CA VAL A 49 -2.80 7.75 17.25
C VAL A 49 -3.31 6.94 18.44
N LYS A 50 -3.70 7.59 19.54
CA LYS A 50 -4.31 6.91 20.70
C LYS A 50 -5.62 6.23 20.35
N ALA A 51 -6.44 6.84 19.49
CA ALA A 51 -7.70 6.25 19.02
C ALA A 51 -7.51 4.90 18.30
N LEU A 52 -6.30 4.63 17.78
CA LEU A 52 -5.93 3.36 17.15
C LEU A 52 -5.42 2.31 18.14
N GLY A 53 -5.43 2.62 19.44
CA GLY A 53 -4.88 1.76 20.50
C GLY A 53 -3.35 1.81 20.61
N ILE A 54 -2.71 2.82 20.02
CA ILE A 54 -1.24 2.95 20.02
C ILE A 54 -0.83 3.93 21.11
N SER A 55 -0.07 3.45 22.10
CA SER A 55 0.54 4.33 23.10
C SER A 55 1.76 5.04 22.54
N VAL A 56 1.79 6.37 22.65
CA VAL A 56 2.89 7.23 22.22
C VAL A 56 3.35 8.11 23.37
N SER A 57 4.65 8.19 23.60
CA SER A 57 5.27 9.10 24.56
C SER A 57 5.80 10.34 23.82
N GLY A 58 5.30 11.53 24.19
CA GLY A 58 5.73 12.81 23.62
C GLY A 58 4.90 13.28 22.42
N GLY A 59 5.31 14.42 21.86
CA GLY A 59 4.63 15.03 20.71
C GLY A 59 4.72 14.15 19.47
N VAL A 60 3.57 13.91 18.82
CA VAL A 60 3.50 13.17 17.56
C VAL A 60 3.34 14.16 16.42
N THR A 61 4.25 14.11 15.45
CA THR A 61 4.09 14.88 14.23
C THR A 61 3.04 14.24 13.32
N ARG A 62 2.38 15.03 12.47
CA ARG A 62 1.42 14.52 11.47
C ARG A 62 2.00 13.37 10.64
N TRP A 63 3.23 13.51 10.17
CA TRP A 63 3.91 12.46 9.41
C TRP A 63 4.06 11.15 10.21
N ARG A 64 4.45 11.24 11.49
CA ARG A 64 4.56 10.06 12.36
C ARG A 64 3.21 9.41 12.63
N ALA A 65 2.15 10.21 12.80
CA ALA A 65 0.79 9.70 12.95
C ALA A 65 0.33 8.92 11.71
N VAL A 66 0.60 9.44 10.51
CA VAL A 66 0.29 8.76 9.23
C VAL A 66 1.01 7.41 9.15
N VAL A 67 2.31 7.38 9.46
CA VAL A 67 3.11 6.15 9.47
C VAL A 67 2.56 5.10 10.45
N LEU A 68 2.19 5.53 11.66
CA LEU A 68 1.64 4.64 12.69
C LEU A 68 0.26 4.10 12.28
N PHE A 69 -0.62 4.95 11.75
CA PHE A 69 -1.91 4.53 11.24
C PHE A 69 -1.76 3.52 10.11
N ARG A 70 -0.95 3.83 9.09
CA ARG A 70 -0.74 2.94 7.95
C ARG A 70 -0.24 1.57 8.42
N ASN A 71 0.76 1.55 9.30
CA ASN A 71 1.30 0.29 9.82
C ASN A 71 0.23 -0.50 10.58
N ARG A 72 -0.58 0.17 11.41
CA ARG A 72 -1.67 -0.47 12.13
C ARG A 72 -2.75 -1.03 11.19
N TRP A 73 -3.11 -0.29 10.16
CA TRP A 73 -4.04 -0.76 9.14
C TRP A 73 -3.50 -2.00 8.41
N LEU A 74 -2.22 -2.03 8.04
CA LEU A 74 -1.59 -3.21 7.42
C LEU A 74 -1.56 -4.43 8.35
N GLU A 75 -1.35 -4.23 9.65
CA GLU A 75 -1.47 -5.30 10.64
C GLU A 75 -2.89 -5.86 10.71
N LEU A 76 -3.90 -4.98 10.70
CA LEU A 76 -5.31 -5.38 10.70
C LEU A 76 -5.68 -6.12 9.42
N VAL A 77 -5.26 -5.64 8.26
CA VAL A 77 -5.44 -6.32 6.96
C VAL A 77 -4.77 -7.71 6.96
N ARG A 78 -3.62 -7.86 7.60
CA ARG A 78 -2.97 -9.17 7.73
C ARG A 78 -3.79 -10.13 8.60
N ALA A 79 -4.40 -9.62 9.67
CA ALA A 79 -5.24 -10.42 10.57
C ALA A 79 -6.61 -10.73 9.94
N ASP A 80 -7.16 -9.79 9.17
CA ASP A 80 -8.43 -9.87 8.48
C ASP A 80 -8.31 -9.26 7.07
N PRO A 81 -8.03 -10.08 6.04
CA PRO A 81 -7.97 -9.62 4.65
C PRO A 81 -9.30 -9.05 4.14
N GLY A 82 -10.43 -9.32 4.80
CA GLY A 82 -11.74 -8.76 4.45
C GLY A 82 -11.79 -7.24 4.53
N LEU A 83 -10.87 -6.63 5.29
CA LEU A 83 -10.71 -5.17 5.36
C LEU A 83 -10.24 -4.54 4.04
N LEU A 84 -9.78 -5.35 3.07
CA LEU A 84 -9.44 -4.86 1.73
C LEU A 84 -10.68 -4.65 0.86
N ALA A 85 -11.81 -5.29 1.16
CA ALA A 85 -13.01 -5.28 0.30
C ALA A 85 -13.45 -3.87 -0.13
N PRO A 86 -13.49 -2.85 0.77
CA PRO A 86 -13.84 -1.48 0.37
C PRO A 86 -12.84 -0.80 -0.58
N HIS A 87 -11.64 -1.37 -0.73
CA HIS A 87 -10.51 -0.79 -1.45
C HIS A 87 -10.05 -1.65 -2.65
N GLU A 88 -10.73 -2.75 -2.95
CA GLU A 88 -10.35 -3.68 -4.02
C GLU A 88 -10.25 -3.01 -5.38
N ALA A 89 -11.20 -2.15 -5.73
CA ALA A 89 -11.19 -1.42 -7.00
C ALA A 89 -9.97 -0.51 -7.12
N GLU A 90 -9.63 0.23 -6.05
CA GLU A 90 -8.45 1.09 -6.01
C GLU A 90 -7.15 0.28 -6.13
N ILE A 91 -7.06 -0.83 -5.38
CA ILE A 91 -5.91 -1.73 -5.41
C ILE A 91 -5.73 -2.30 -6.82
N ALA A 92 -6.82 -2.75 -7.45
CA ALA A 92 -6.80 -3.28 -8.82
C ALA A 92 -6.33 -2.23 -9.84
N THR A 93 -6.86 -0.99 -9.75
CA THR A 93 -6.43 0.11 -10.63
C THR A 93 -4.95 0.44 -10.46
N ARG A 94 -4.48 0.58 -9.22
CA ARG A 94 -3.06 0.90 -8.94
C ARG A 94 -2.13 -0.25 -9.34
N MET A 95 -2.55 -1.51 -9.18
CA MET A 95 -1.82 -2.67 -9.66
C MET A 95 -1.70 -2.67 -11.19
N ALA A 96 -2.80 -2.42 -11.90
CA ALA A 96 -2.78 -2.33 -13.36
C ALA A 96 -1.85 -1.22 -13.87
N GLN A 97 -1.86 -0.06 -13.20
CA GLN A 97 -0.93 1.04 -13.50
C GLN A 97 0.53 0.64 -13.24
N ALA A 98 0.82 -0.01 -12.11
CA ALA A 98 2.17 -0.44 -11.75
C ALA A 98 2.71 -1.52 -12.70
N GLU A 99 1.84 -2.36 -13.26
CA GLU A 99 2.17 -3.35 -14.29
C GLU A 99 2.38 -2.72 -15.66
N ALA A 100 1.60 -1.68 -16.01
CA ALA A 100 1.73 -0.95 -17.28
C ALA A 100 3.00 -0.08 -17.39
N CYS A 101 3.56 0.38 -16.27
CA CYS A 101 4.78 1.20 -16.23
C CYS A 101 6.08 0.40 -16.41
N GLU A 102 6.02 -0.90 -16.69
CA GLU A 102 7.22 -1.70 -16.93
C GLU A 102 7.80 -1.37 -18.32
N PRO A 103 9.07 -0.94 -18.44
CA PRO A 103 9.69 -0.84 -19.74
C PRO A 103 9.73 -2.24 -20.36
N ILE A 104 9.21 -2.37 -21.58
CA ILE A 104 9.44 -3.56 -22.41
C ILE A 104 10.95 -3.73 -22.47
N PRO A 105 11.54 -4.86 -22.01
CA PRO A 105 12.95 -5.11 -22.25
C PRO A 105 13.13 -5.20 -23.76
N THR A 106 13.62 -4.13 -24.37
CA THR A 106 14.08 -4.12 -25.75
C THR A 106 15.33 -4.98 -25.81
N TYR A 107 15.13 -6.30 -25.95
CA TYR A 107 16.14 -7.15 -26.55
C TYR A 107 16.24 -6.77 -28.04
N SER A 108 16.95 -5.68 -28.33
CA SER A 108 17.57 -5.51 -29.65
C SER A 108 18.70 -6.54 -29.73
N MET A 109 18.36 -7.76 -30.12
CA MET A 109 19.36 -8.62 -30.75
C MET A 109 19.54 -8.08 -32.16
N GLU A 110 20.48 -7.14 -32.32
CA GLU A 110 21.13 -6.92 -33.60
C GLU A 110 21.76 -8.25 -34.01
N ALA A 111 21.09 -8.95 -34.92
CA ALA A 111 21.70 -10.05 -35.66
C ALA A 111 22.79 -9.44 -36.53
N LYS A 112 24.05 -9.81 -36.24
CA LYS A 112 25.19 -9.60 -37.13
C LYS A 112 25.17 -10.64 -38.24
#